data_AF-A0A1M7YMY6-F1
#
_entry.id   AF-A0A1M7YMY6-F1
#
_cell.length_a   1.000
_cell.length_b   1.000
_cell.length_c   1.000
_cell.angle_alpha   90.00
_cell.angle_beta   90.00
_cell.angle_gamma   90.00
#
_symmetry.space_group_name_H-M   'P 1'
#
loop_
_entity.id
_entity.type
_entity.pdbx_description
1 polymer ?
#
loop_
_entity_poly.entity_id
_entity_poly.type
_entity_poly.pdbx_seq_one_letter_code
_entity_poly.pdbx_strand_id
1 'polypeptide(L)' 'MRVYCRTCNGTGEVDCTYCNGTGNDETRLLPCEEPYMYEPCFYCGRSGKVVCPECHGSAYIEDAED' A
#
# COMPACT_ATOMS: atom_id res chain seq x y z
N MET A 1 -9.73 -22.73 10.57
CA MET A 1 -9.89 -21.57 11.49
C MET A 1 -9.52 -20.26 10.78
N ARG A 2 -10.00 -19.06 11.19
CA ARG A 2 -9.54 -17.78 10.62
C ARG A 2 -8.44 -17.18 11.49
N VAL A 3 -7.28 -16.90 10.88
CA VAL A 3 -6.15 -16.26 11.57
C VAL A 3 -5.95 -14.87 11.00
N TYR A 4 -5.67 -13.90 11.87
CA TYR A 4 -5.37 -12.53 11.42
C TYR A 4 -4.17 -12.55 10.50
N CYS A 5 -4.30 -11.88 9.35
CA CYS A 5 -3.19 -11.72 8.43
C CYS A 5 -2.12 -10.87 9.10
N ARG A 6 -0.96 -11.47 9.39
CA ARG A 6 0.17 -10.80 10.07
C ARG A 6 0.78 -9.71 9.20
N THR A 7 0.75 -9.88 7.89
CA THR A 7 1.32 -8.94 6.91
C THR A 7 0.64 -7.57 6.96
N CYS A 8 -0.68 -7.55 7.13
CA CYS A 8 -1.44 -6.31 7.30
C CYS A 8 -1.90 -6.07 8.73
N ASN A 9 -1.48 -6.89 9.71
CA ASN A 9 -1.97 -6.83 11.10
C ASN A 9 -3.51 -6.76 11.21
N GLY A 10 -4.22 -7.47 10.34
CA GLY A 10 -5.69 -7.48 10.33
C GLY A 10 -6.37 -6.22 9.78
N THR A 11 -5.68 -5.34 9.05
CA THR A 11 -6.33 -4.19 8.38
C THR A 11 -6.85 -4.51 6.98
N GLY A 12 -6.29 -5.52 6.30
CA GLY A 12 -6.56 -5.85 4.90
C GLY A 12 -5.74 -5.03 3.89
N GLU A 13 -5.01 -4.02 4.34
CA GLU A 13 -4.22 -3.12 3.49
C GLU A 13 -2.81 -2.94 4.07
N VAL A 14 -1.84 -2.78 3.19
CA VAL A 14 -0.44 -2.48 3.55
C VAL A 14 -0.01 -1.18 2.90
N ASP A 15 0.97 -0.52 3.50
CA ASP A 15 1.54 0.69 2.90
C ASP A 15 2.18 0.35 1.56
N CYS A 16 1.92 1.21 0.58
CA CYS A 16 2.49 1.06 -0.75
C CYS A 16 4.00 1.27 -0.67
N THR A 17 4.75 0.24 -1.02
CA THR A 17 6.21 0.22 -0.98
C THR A 17 6.84 1.20 -1.97
N TYR A 18 6.15 1.49 -3.08
CA TYR A 18 6.63 2.45 -4.09
C TYR A 18 6.68 3.89 -3.58
N CYS A 19 5.77 4.27 -2.68
CA CYS A 19 5.71 5.61 -2.11
C CYS A 19 5.88 5.63 -0.59
N ASN A 20 6.30 4.51 0.02
CA ASN A 20 6.43 4.36 1.47
C ASN A 20 5.20 4.86 2.27
N GLY A 21 3.99 4.61 1.78
CA GLY A 21 2.78 5.08 2.47
C GLY A 21 2.37 6.54 2.20
N THR A 22 3.19 7.33 1.51
CA THR A 22 2.93 8.79 1.34
C THR A 22 1.90 9.11 0.25
N GLY A 23 1.67 8.18 -0.69
CA GLY A 23 0.83 8.41 -1.87
C GLY A 23 1.53 9.22 -2.97
N ASN A 24 2.79 9.59 -2.79
CA ASN A 24 3.55 10.42 -3.71
C ASN A 24 4.92 9.82 -4.02
N ASP A 25 5.38 9.98 -5.25
CA ASP A 25 6.71 9.58 -5.69
C ASP A 25 7.71 10.71 -5.40
N GLU A 26 8.48 10.54 -4.32
CA GLU A 26 9.49 11.50 -3.87
C GLU A 26 10.71 11.56 -4.81
N THR A 27 10.87 10.58 -5.70
CA THR A 27 12.04 10.46 -6.58
C THR A 27 11.87 11.20 -7.92
N ARG A 28 10.64 11.59 -8.25
CA ARG A 28 10.31 12.30 -9.49
C ARG A 28 9.99 13.76 -9.21
N LEU A 29 11.02 14.50 -8.83
CA LEU A 29 10.97 15.96 -8.81
C LEU A 29 10.97 16.46 -10.26
N LEU A 30 9.82 16.95 -10.75
CA LEU A 30 9.76 17.61 -12.05
C LEU A 30 10.56 18.93 -11.97
N PRO A 31 11.65 19.08 -12.75
CA PRO A 31 12.50 20.25 -12.68
C PRO A 31 11.94 21.35 -13.59
N CYS A 32 10.80 21.93 -13.23
CA CYS A 32 10.40 23.28 -13.67
C CYS A 32 9.04 23.65 -13.06
N GLU A 33 9.04 24.80 -12.38
CA GLU A 33 7.88 25.59 -11.90
C GLU A 33 7.33 25.24 -10.51
N GLU A 34 7.33 26.24 -9.63
CA GLU A 34 6.80 26.18 -8.27
C GLU A 34 5.28 25.95 -8.26
N PRO A 35 4.71 25.32 -7.21
CA PRO A 35 5.37 24.73 -6.04
C PRO A 35 5.74 23.26 -6.29
N TYR A 36 6.76 22.76 -5.57
CA TYR A 36 7.19 21.35 -5.52
C TYR A 36 5.98 20.39 -5.45
N MET A 37 5.47 19.99 -6.61
CA MET A 37 4.39 19.04 -6.71
C MET A 37 5.04 17.68 -6.85
N TYR A 38 4.93 16.85 -5.81
CA TYR A 38 5.34 15.46 -5.92
C TYR A 38 4.48 14.76 -6.97
N GLU A 39 5.08 13.93 -7.82
CA GLU A 39 4.28 13.15 -8.75
C GLU A 39 3.42 12.16 -7.95
N PRO A 40 2.12 12.03 -8.29
CA PRO A 40 1.27 11.08 -7.61
C PRO A 40 1.79 9.65 -7.79
N CYS A 41 1.78 8.85 -6.72
CA CYS A 41 2.11 7.43 -6.86
C CYS A 41 1.00 6.72 -7.62
N PHE A 42 1.26 6.40 -8.89
CA PHE A 42 0.30 5.70 -9.74
C PHE A 42 0.07 4.25 -9.31
N TYR A 43 1.04 3.61 -8.64
CA TYR A 43 0.92 2.23 -8.16
C TYR A 43 -0.19 2.05 -7.11
N CYS A 44 -0.35 3.03 -6.21
CA CYS A 44 -1.44 3.03 -5.23
C CYS A 44 -2.57 4.02 -5.58
N GLY A 45 -2.50 4.67 -6.74
CA GLY A 45 -3.49 5.69 -7.13
C GLY A 45 -3.57 6.85 -6.12
N ARG A 46 -2.44 7.29 -5.57
CA ARG A 46 -2.31 8.33 -4.51
C ARG A 46 -2.84 7.96 -3.13
N SER A 47 -3.35 6.76 -2.90
CA SER A 47 -3.88 6.39 -1.59
C SER A 47 -2.77 6.23 -0.54
N GLY A 48 -1.55 5.92 -0.99
CA GLY A 48 -0.45 5.48 -0.11
C GLY A 48 -0.59 4.03 0.34
N LYS A 49 -1.69 3.34 0.04
CA LYS A 49 -1.96 1.97 0.49
C LYS A 49 -2.34 1.06 -0.66
N VAL A 50 -1.97 -0.20 -0.54
CA VAL A 50 -2.38 -1.25 -1.48
C VAL A 50 -3.04 -2.38 -0.72
N VAL A 51 -3.95 -3.08 -1.40
CA VAL A 51 -4.58 -4.28 -0.87
C VAL A 51 -3.50 -5.27 -0.47
N CYS A 52 -3.61 -5.83 0.74
CA CYS A 52 -2.63 -6.78 1.23
C CYS A 52 -2.58 -8.00 0.30
N PRO A 53 -1.41 -8.36 -0.27
CA PRO A 53 -1.31 -9.44 -1.24
C PRO A 53 -1.51 -10.83 -0.61
N GLU A 54 -1.30 -10.96 0.70
CA GLU A 54 -1.40 -12.26 1.40
C GLU A 54 -2.85 -12.62 1.72
N CYS A 55 -3.69 -11.63 2.05
CA CYS A 55 -5.09 -11.86 2.39
C CYS A 55 -6.06 -11.28 1.36
N HIS A 56 -5.56 -10.67 0.28
CA HIS A 56 -6.36 -10.03 -0.76
C HIS A 56 -7.43 -9.06 -0.22
N GLY A 57 -7.13 -8.37 0.89
CA GLY A 57 -8.06 -7.42 1.51
C GLY A 57 -9.05 -8.04 2.51
N SER A 58 -9.02 -9.35 2.74
CA SER A 58 -9.91 -9.99 3.71
C SER A 58 -9.54 -9.68 5.16
N ALA A 59 -8.31 -9.23 5.44
CA ALA A 59 -7.72 -9.07 6.77
C ALA A 59 -7.43 -10.39 7.54
N TYR A 60 -7.86 -11.54 7.03
CA TYR A 60 -7.64 -12.86 7.63
C TYR A 60 -7.25 -13.89 6.58
N ILE A 61 -6.34 -14.78 6.95
CA ILE A 61 -6.03 -15.97 6.16
C ILE A 61 -6.89 -17.12 6.67
N GLU A 62 -7.43 -17.89 5.73
CA GLU A 62 -8.13 -19.13 6.06
C GLU A 62 -7.10 -20.25 6.06
N ASP A 63 -6.58 -20.57 7.24
CA ASP A 63 -5.75 -21.75 7.42
C ASP A 63 -6.67 -22.98 7.31
N ALA A 64 -6.47 -23.75 6.24
CA ALA A 64 -6.97 -25.11 6.16
C ALA A 64 -6.09 -25.96 7.08
N GLU A 65 -6.69 -26.49 8.13
CA GLU A 65 -6.07 -27.50 8.99
C GLU A 65 -5.88 -28.76 8.12
N ASP A 66 -4.64 -29.09 7.76
CA ASP A 66 -4.23 -30.34 7.10
C ASP A 66 -4.08 -31.47 8.13
#